data_AF-M2MM06-F1
#
_entry.id   AF-M2MM06-F1
#
_cell.length_a   1.000
_cell.length_b   1.000
_cell.length_c   1.000
_cell.angle_alpha   90.00
_cell.angle_beta   90.00
_cell.angle_gamma   90.00
#
_symmetry.space_group_name_H-M   'P 1'
#
loop_
_entity.id
_entity.type
_entity.pdbx_description
1 polymer ?
#
loop_
_entity_poly.entity_id
_entity_poly.type
_entity_poly.pdbx_seq_one_letter_code
_entity_poly.pdbx_strand_id
1 'polypeptide(L)' 'MAGPSPAGHGGHPVHVHPARPLYRFAATGLGAAMWFFLMYRARYDGPVLLGWRHPWEH' A
#
# COMPACT_ATOMS: atom_id res chain seq x y z
N MET A 1 -37.76 25.10 24.06
CA MET A 1 -37.94 24.64 22.66
C MET A 1 -36.55 24.47 22.05
N ALA A 2 -35.95 23.29 22.24
CA ALA A 2 -34.67 22.95 21.64
C ALA A 2 -34.90 22.49 20.19
N GLY A 3 -34.23 23.10 19.22
CA GLY A 3 -34.34 22.77 17.81
C GLY A 3 -33.75 21.39 17.47
N PRO A 4 -34.14 20.80 16.34
CA PRO A 4 -33.71 19.45 15.97
C PRO A 4 -32.24 19.45 15.51
N SER A 5 -31.38 18.78 16.28
CA SER A 5 -30.01 18.46 15.86
C SER A 5 -30.05 17.37 14.78
N PRO A 6 -29.35 17.52 13.63
CA PRO A 6 -29.33 16.49 12.60
C PRO A 6 -28.49 15.32 13.10
N ALA A 7 -29.16 14.23 13.49
CA ALA A 7 -28.52 12.98 13.86
C ALA A 7 -27.95 12.30 12.61
N GLY A 8 -26.69 12.62 12.28
CA GLY A 8 -25.88 11.88 11.33
C GLY A 8 -25.02 10.84 12.06
N HIS A 9 -25.48 9.58 12.04
CA HIS A 9 -24.73 8.33 12.26
C HIS A 9 -23.64 8.32 13.35
N GLY A 10 -23.98 7.73 14.51
CA GLY A 10 -23.05 7.00 15.39
C GLY A 10 -21.98 7.82 16.08
N GLY A 11 -22.13 8.03 17.40
CA GLY A 11 -21.18 8.75 18.27
C GLY A 11 -19.83 8.04 18.45
N HIS A 12 -19.05 7.90 17.39
CA HIS A 12 -17.62 7.61 17.46
C HIS A 12 -16.85 8.93 17.29
N PRO A 13 -15.87 9.24 18.15
CA PRO A 13 -15.08 10.47 18.06
C PRO A 13 -14.16 10.52 16.82
N VAL A 14 -14.17 9.47 15.98
CA VAL A 14 -13.35 9.37 14.77
C VAL A 14 -14.25 9.55 13.55
N HIS A 15 -14.29 10.77 13.03
CA HIS A 15 -14.90 11.06 11.73
C HIS A 15 -13.88 10.77 10.62
N VAL A 16 -14.05 9.64 9.91
CA VAL A 16 -13.18 9.29 8.78
C VAL A 16 -13.63 10.06 7.56
N HIS A 17 -12.87 11.10 7.18
CA HIS A 17 -13.12 11.82 5.93
C HIS A 17 -12.95 10.87 4.74
N PRO A 18 -13.94 10.76 3.84
CA PRO A 18 -13.81 9.94 2.65
C PRO A 18 -12.69 10.49 1.77
N ALA A 19 -11.59 9.73 1.66
CA ALA A 19 -10.50 10.07 0.75
C ALA A 19 -11.02 10.08 -0.69
N ARG A 20 -10.72 11.15 -1.43
CA ARG A 20 -11.11 11.28 -2.84
C ARG A 20 -10.57 10.07 -3.64
N PRO A 21 -11.35 9.48 -4.57
CA PRO A 21 -10.94 8.27 -5.28
C PRO A 21 -9.56 8.37 -5.93
N LEU A 22 -9.21 9.55 -6.46
CA LEU A 22 -7.89 9.87 -7.02
C LEU A 22 -6.72 9.55 -6.07
N TYR A 23 -6.83 9.91 -4.79
CA TYR A 23 -5.76 9.62 -3.82
C TYR A 23 -5.66 8.13 -3.51
N ARG A 24 -6.78 7.41 -3.57
CA ARG A 24 -6.80 5.95 -3.36
C ARG A 24 -6.09 5.24 -4.52
N PHE A 25 -6.38 5.62 -5.76
CA PHE A 25 -5.71 5.05 -6.94
C PHE A 25 -4.22 5.40 -6.99
N ALA A 26 -3.85 6.64 -6.67
CA ALA A 26 -2.44 7.04 -6.62
C ALA A 26 -1.68 6.27 -5.52
N ALA A 27 -2.27 6.11 -4.33
CA ALA A 27 -1.67 5.34 -3.24
C ALA A 27 -1.50 3.87 -3.60
N THR A 28 -2.51 3.24 -4.21
CA THR A 28 -2.42 1.86 -4.68
C THR A 28 -1.42 1.71 -5.82
N GLY A 29 -1.39 2.62 -6.79
CA GLY A 29 -0.44 2.61 -7.89
C GLY A 29 1.00 2.74 -7.41
N LEU A 30 1.28 3.67 -6.48
CA LEU A 30 2.59 3.86 -5.89
C LEU A 30 3.03 2.63 -5.07
N GLY A 31 2.13 2.07 -4.24
CA GLY A 31 2.41 0.87 -3.46
C GLY A 31 2.62 -0.38 -4.33
N ALA A 32 1.80 -0.54 -5.38
CA ALA A 32 1.97 -1.60 -6.36
C ALA A 32 3.29 -1.45 -7.13
N ALA A 33 3.68 -0.24 -7.50
CA ALA A 33 4.96 0.03 -8.14
C ALA A 33 6.15 -0.29 -7.22
N MET A 34 6.07 0.04 -5.93
CA MET A 34 7.09 -0.34 -4.94
C MET A 34 7.25 -1.86 -4.84
N TRP A 35 6.15 -2.60 -4.69
CA TRP A 35 6.19 -4.07 -4.63
C TRP A 35 6.61 -4.70 -5.95
N PHE A 36 6.17 -4.14 -7.08
CA PHE A 36 6.61 -4.54 -8.40
C PHE A 36 8.12 -4.37 -8.55
N PHE A 37 8.67 -3.26 -8.06
CA PHE A 37 10.11 -3.01 -8.08
C PHE A 37 10.87 -4.05 -7.25
N LEU A 38 10.37 -4.40 -6.06
CA LEU A 38 10.99 -5.44 -5.22
C LEU A 38 10.95 -6.81 -5.90
N MET A 39 9.83 -7.21 -6.51
CA MET A 39 9.70 -8.49 -7.22
C MET A 39 10.52 -8.52 -8.51
N TYR A 40 10.56 -7.40 -9.24
CA TYR A 40 11.43 -7.20 -10.39
C TYR A 40 12.89 -7.39 -9.96
N ARG A 41 13.32 -6.68 -8.91
CA ARG A 41 14.68 -6.79 -8.38
C ARG A 41 14.98 -8.21 -7.85
N ALA A 42 14.05 -8.86 -7.18
CA ALA A 42 14.18 -10.25 -6.72
C ALA A 42 14.36 -11.24 -7.87
N ARG A 43 13.88 -10.94 -9.09
CA ARG A 43 14.13 -11.77 -10.27
C ARG A 43 15.56 -11.66 -10.78
N TYR A 44 16.19 -10.48 -10.66
CA TYR A 44 17.58 -10.26 -11.06
C TYR A 44 18.58 -10.66 -9.96
N ASP A 45 18.25 -10.40 -8.69
CA ASP A 45 19.04 -10.82 -7.52
C ASP A 45 18.75 -12.27 -7.09
N GLY A 46 17.71 -12.89 -7.65
CA GLY A 46 17.29 -14.27 -7.39
C GLY A 46 18.42 -15.30 -7.48
N PRO A 47 19.21 -15.36 -8.58
CA PRO A 47 20.31 -16.33 -8.67
C PRO A 47 21.48 -16.04 -7.71
N VAL A 48 21.64 -14.80 -7.22
CA VAL A 48 22.70 -14.42 -6.26
C VAL A 48 22.26 -14.71 -4.82
N LEU A 49 20.98 -14.51 -4.50
CA LEU A 49 20.41 -14.75 -3.17
C LEU A 49 19.99 -16.21 -2.93
N LEU A 50 19.61 -16.98 -3.97
CA LEU A 50 19.30 -18.42 -3.83
C LEU A 50 20.55 -19.31 -3.69
N GLY A 51 21.76 -18.75 -3.71
CA GLY A 51 23.00 -19.52 -3.50
C GLY A 51 23.36 -20.51 -4.62
N TRP A 52 22.74 -20.41 -5.81
CA TRP A 52 22.97 -21.34 -6.92
C TRP A 52 24.22 -21.01 -7.76
N ARG A 53 24.96 -19.95 -7.42
CA ARG A 53 26.23 -19.62 -8.09
C ARG A 53 27.23 -19.12 -7.06
N HIS A 54 28.06 -20.02 -6.58
CA HIS A 54 29.27 -19.64 -5.84
C HIS A 54 30.24 -18.95 -6.81
N PRO A 55 30.80 -17.77 -6.46
CA PRO A 55 31.74 -17.05 -7.32
C PRO A 55 33.12 -17.74 -7.51
N TRP A 56 33.27 -18.99 -7.06
CA TRP A 56 34.50 -19.79 -7.14
C TRP A 56 34.33 -21.19 -7.77
N GLU A 57 33.19 -21.47 -8.41
CA GLU A 57 33.05 -22.66 -9.26
C GLU A 57 33.61 -22.35 -10.66
N HIS A 58 34.92 -22.56 -10.79
CA HIS A 58 35.68 -22.56 -12.04
C HIS A 58 36.14 -23.98 -12.37
#